data_AF-A0A3S5JNT5-F1
#
_entry.id   AF-A0A3S5JNT5-F1
#
_cell.length_a   1.000
_cell.length_b   1.000
_cell.length_c   1.000
_cell.angle_alpha   90.00
_cell.angle_beta   90.00
_cell.angle_gamma   90.00
#
_symmetry.space_group_name_H-M   'P 1'
#
loop_
_entity.id
_entity.type
_entity.pdbx_description
1 polymer ?
#
loop_
_entity_poly.entity_id
_entity_poly.type
_entity_poly.pdbx_seq_one_letter_code
_entity_poly.pdbx_strand_id
1 'polypeptide(L)' 'MKTLDLHGTKHSLVDEKVRTFLNFVELPCQIITGNSPEMKSIVRKIVREYEWFCYERDSYNYGTLIILESDI' A
#
# COMPACT_ATOMS: atom_id res chain seq x y z
N MET A 1 11.67 6.57 3.29
CA MET A 1 10.79 5.47 2.84
C MET A 1 10.52 5.66 1.37
N LYS A 2 10.68 4.63 0.54
CA LYS A 2 10.23 4.70 -0.86
C LYS A 2 8.69 4.72 -0.89
N THR A 3 8.14 5.37 -1.92
CA THR A 3 6.70 5.58 -2.06
C THR A 3 6.22 5.13 -3.43
N LEU A 4 5.10 4.40 -3.47
CA LEU A 4 4.33 4.12 -4.67
C LEU A 4 3.07 5.00 -4.68
N ASP A 5 2.84 5.73 -5.77
CA ASP A 5 1.61 6.52 -5.95
C ASP A 5 0.64 5.80 -6.90
N LEU A 6 -0.55 5.48 -6.39
CA LEU A 6 -1.63 4.83 -7.13
C LEU A 6 -2.76 5.80 -7.49
N HIS A 7 -2.66 7.09 -7.17
CA HIS A 7 -3.71 8.06 -7.46
C HIS A 7 -4.03 8.08 -8.96
N GLY A 8 -5.30 7.90 -9.31
CA GLY A 8 -5.77 7.83 -10.70
C GLY A 8 -5.42 6.53 -11.45
N THR A 9 -4.77 5.55 -10.81
CA THR A 9 -4.55 4.23 -11.42
C THR A 9 -5.86 3.43 -11.45
N LYS A 10 -6.15 2.77 -12.58
CA LYS A 10 -7.29 1.84 -12.70
C LYS A 10 -7.10 0.66 -11.75
N HIS A 11 -8.15 0.27 -11.02
CA HIS A 11 -8.10 -0.84 -10.06
C HIS A 11 -7.55 -2.15 -10.65
N SER A 12 -7.85 -2.43 -11.93
CA SER A 12 -7.34 -3.62 -12.63
C SER A 12 -5.82 -3.67 -12.80
N LEU A 13 -5.12 -2.52 -12.68
CA LEU A 13 -3.66 -2.42 -12.79
C LEU A 13 -2.97 -2.32 -11.43
N VAL A 14 -3.73 -2.22 -10.34
CA VAL A 14 -3.18 -1.97 -9.01
C VAL A 14 -2.43 -3.19 -8.50
N ASP A 15 -2.96 -4.39 -8.71
CA ASP A 15 -2.34 -5.63 -8.22
C ASP A 15 -0.91 -5.80 -8.74
N GLU A 16 -0.74 -5.73 -10.06
CA GLU A 16 0.56 -5.84 -10.72
C GLU A 16 1.55 -4.76 -10.24
N LYS A 17 1.10 -3.48 -10.17
CA LYS A 17 1.96 -2.37 -9.75
C LYS A 17 2.41 -2.50 -8.29
N VAL A 18 1.49 -2.87 -7.40
CA VAL A 18 1.79 -3.01 -5.97
C VAL A 18 2.77 -4.16 -5.75
N ARG A 19 2.53 -5.35 -6.34
CA ARG A 19 3.45 -6.48 -6.20
C ARG A 19 4.82 -6.18 -6.79
N THR A 20 4.87 -5.55 -7.97
CA THR A 20 6.13 -5.15 -8.60
C THR A 20 6.91 -4.21 -7.69
N PHE A 21 6.26 -3.23 -7.09
CA PHE A 21 6.91 -2.33 -6.14
C PHE A 21 7.40 -3.06 -4.89
N LEU A 22 6.52 -3.86 -4.26
CA LEU A 22 6.79 -4.56 -3.01
C LEU A 22 7.92 -5.60 -3.13
N ASN A 23 8.09 -6.23 -4.30
CA ASN A 23 9.15 -7.21 -4.53
C ASN A 23 10.57 -6.61 -4.54
N PHE A 24 10.71 -5.29 -4.72
CA PHE A 24 12.02 -4.63 -4.88
C PHE A 24 12.22 -3.44 -3.93
N VAL A 25 11.31 -3.26 -2.97
CA VAL A 25 11.39 -2.18 -2.00
C VAL A 25 11.91 -2.71 -0.66
N GLU A 26 12.71 -1.90 0.03
CA GLU A 26 13.02 -2.14 1.43
C GLU A 26 11.87 -1.60 2.30
N LEU A 27 11.47 -2.37 3.31
CA LEU A 27 10.49 -1.96 4.30
C LEU A 27 11.17 -1.17 5.44
N PRO A 28 10.52 -0.13 5.99
CA PRO A 28 9.15 0.27 5.69
C PRO A 28 9.04 1.13 4.42
N CYS A 29 7.92 0.96 3.70
CA CYS A 29 7.57 1.75 2.52
C CYS A 29 6.18 2.40 2.61
N GLN A 30 5.85 3.28 1.68
CA GLN A 30 4.55 3.95 1.60
C GLN A 30 3.83 3.62 0.30
N ILE A 31 2.50 3.51 0.37
CA ILE A 31 1.63 3.40 -0.80
C ILE A 31 0.52 4.45 -0.68
N ILE A 32 0.48 5.40 -1.61
CA ILE A 32 -0.56 6.43 -1.70
C ILE A 32 -1.71 5.84 -2.50
N THR A 33 -2.84 5.58 -1.84
CA THR A 33 -4.07 5.06 -2.45
C THR A 33 -5.06 6.17 -2.81
N GLY A 34 -4.81 7.40 -2.34
CA GLY A 34 -5.85 8.40 -2.18
C GLY A 34 -6.97 7.92 -1.25
N ASN A 35 -8.11 8.60 -1.26
CA ASN A 35 -9.24 8.26 -0.39
C ASN A 35 -10.12 7.12 -0.91
N SER A 36 -9.70 6.38 -1.95
CA SER A 36 -10.49 5.27 -2.51
C SER A 36 -10.50 4.06 -1.56
N PRO A 37 -11.66 3.66 -1.00
CA PRO A 37 -11.75 2.48 -0.13
C PRO A 37 -11.40 1.19 -0.87
N GLU A 38 -11.76 1.10 -2.15
CA GLU A 38 -11.47 -0.07 -2.99
C GLU A 38 -9.97 -0.20 -3.25
N MET A 39 -9.29 0.91 -3.57
CA MET A 39 -7.83 0.94 -3.73
C MET A 39 -7.12 0.46 -2.47
N LYS A 40 -7.55 0.95 -1.30
CA LYS A 40 -7.02 0.50 0.00
C LYS A 40 -7.27 -0.98 0.23
N SER A 41 -8.45 -1.48 -0.10
CA SER A 41 -8.80 -2.89 0.05
C SER A 41 -7.87 -3.79 -0.76
N ILE A 42 -7.59 -3.41 -2.02
CA ILE A 42 -6.67 -4.13 -2.90
C ILE A 42 -5.26 -4.16 -2.28
N VAL A 43 -4.74 -2.99 -1.87
CA VAL A 43 -3.40 -2.90 -1.27
C VAL A 43 -3.31 -3.73 0.01
N ARG A 44 -4.29 -3.63 0.92
CA ARG A 44 -4.32 -4.41 2.17
C ARG A 44 -4.36 -5.91 1.92
N LYS A 45 -5.13 -6.35 0.92
CA LYS A 45 -5.19 -7.77 0.54
C LYS A 45 -3.82 -8.27 0.10
N ILE A 46 -3.14 -7.54 -0.78
CA ILE A 46 -1.81 -7.92 -1.27
C ILE A 46 -0.81 -7.93 -0.13
N VAL A 47 -0.75 -6.88 0.69
CA VAL A 47 0.16 -6.81 1.85
C VAL A 47 -0.03 -8.01 2.79
N ARG A 48 -1.28 -8.43 3.04
CA ARG A 48 -1.59 -9.60 3.86
C ARG A 48 -1.11 -10.92 3.23
N GLU A 49 -1.08 -11.03 1.91
CA GLU A 49 -0.56 -12.22 1.20
C GLU A 49 0.96 -12.35 1.35
N TYR A 50 1.67 -11.26 1.63
CA TYR A 50 3.11 -11.26 1.98
C TYR A 50 3.34 -11.47 3.48
N GLU A 51 2.28 -11.73 4.27
CA GLU A 51 2.34 -11.84 5.74
C GLU A 51 2.86 -10.55 6.42
N TRP A 52 2.65 -9.40 5.77
CA TRP A 52 3.07 -8.09 6.24
C TRP A 52 1.92 -7.28 6.82
N PHE A 53 2.27 -6.16 7.46
CA PHE A 53 1.34 -5.28 8.15
C PHE A 53 1.25 -3.94 7.45
N CYS A 54 0.09 -3.29 7.55
CA CYS A 54 -0.04 -1.90 7.14
C CYS A 54 -1.07 -1.12 7.93
N TYR A 55 -0.80 0.17 8.09
CA TYR A 55 -1.66 1.12 8.79
C TYR A 55 -1.73 2.45 8.02
N GLU A 56 -2.77 3.24 8.30
CA GLU A 56 -2.92 4.57 7.71
C GLU A 56 -1.93 5.54 8.39
N ARG A 57 -1.24 6.34 7.57
CA ARG A 57 -0.11 7.17 8.04
C ARG A 57 -0.46 8.04 9.27
N ASP A 58 -1.63 8.65 9.28
CA ASP A 58 -2.13 9.45 10.38
C ASP A 58 -3.66 9.59 10.32
N SER A 59 -4.26 10.16 11.37
CA SER A 59 -5.71 10.36 11.53
C SER A 59 -6.32 11.42 10.60
N TYR A 60 -5.52 12.09 9.77
CA TYR A 60 -5.98 13.09 8.81
C TYR A 60 -5.69 12.65 7.36
N ASN A 61 -4.62 11.91 7.13
CA ASN A 61 -4.16 11.39 5.86
C ASN A 61 -4.48 9.90 5.73
N TYR A 62 -5.77 9.65 5.61
CA TYR A 62 -6.32 8.36 5.24
C TYR A 62 -5.83 7.88 3.87
N GLY A 63 -5.26 8.74 3.04
CA GLY A 63 -4.90 8.42 1.66
C GLY A 63 -3.59 7.65 1.49
N THR A 64 -2.88 7.36 2.58
CA THR A 64 -1.54 6.73 2.55
C THR A 64 -1.46 5.57 3.52
N LEU A 65 -0.99 4.42 3.03
CA LEU A 65 -0.67 3.25 3.84
C LEU A 65 0.84 3.14 4.06
N ILE A 66 1.24 2.88 5.29
CA ILE A 66 2.60 2.51 5.69
C ILE A 66 2.68 0.98 5.76
N ILE A 67 3.67 0.38 5.11
CA ILE A 67 3.86 -1.08 5.07
C ILE A 67 5.07 -1.49 5.93
N LEU A 68 4.95 -2.57 6.70
CA LEU A 68 5.92 -3.10 7.66
C LEU A 68 6.01 -4.64 7.58
N GLU A 69 7.16 -5.23 7.90
CA GLU A 69 7.33 -6.70 7.95
C GLU A 69 6.64 -7.37 9.14
N SER A 70 6.45 -6.65 10.25
CA SER A 70 5.85 -7.18 11.48
C SER A 70 5.07 -6.08 12.20
N ASP A 71 4.03 -6.48 12.93
CA ASP A 71 3.35 -5.58 13.87
C ASP A 71 4.35 -5.13 14.94
N ILE A 72 4.33 -3.84 15.27
CA ILE A 72 5.16 -3.25 16.34
C ILE A 72 4.48 -3.49 17.69
#